data_AF-A0A7S3ITZ3-F1
#
_entry.id   AF-A0A7S3ITZ3-F1
#
_cell.length_a   1.000
_cell.length_b   1.000
_cell.length_c   1.000
_cell.angle_alpha   90.00
_cell.angle_beta   90.00
_cell.angle_gamma   90.00
#
_symmetry.space_group_name_H-M   'P 1'
#
loop_
_entity.id
_entity.type
_entity.pdbx_description
1 polymer ?
#
loop_
_entity_poly.entity_id
_entity_poly.type
_entity_poly.pdbx_seq_one_letter_code
_entity_poly.pdbx_strand_id
1 'polypeptide(L)'
;MEERIVEGGKVFAEKEKEQSHAQRKLQLELEKERKFQQELLEEKERQEVELLEKEQHYNSLQEEVVDNRKIIKKLKSKLKNTQNELKDIHKENSEKNGELLDAVREHTKELDFVNQVIGFLLTDEHLYKIKEKTEWDEEKQKWRLPNFTVKQREIQFPKLGNAKQFIQ
;
A
#
# COMPACT_ATOMS: atom_id res chain seq x y z
N MET A 1 -56.78 82.68 54.98
CA MET A 1 -57.01 81.70 53.88
C MET A 1 -55.73 81.44 53.09
N GLU A 2 -54.72 82.31 53.18
CA GLU A 2 -53.42 82.18 52.50
C GLU A 2 -52.48 81.14 53.13
N GLU A 3 -52.45 80.99 54.46
CA GLU A 3 -51.57 80.01 55.15
C GLU A 3 -51.87 78.55 54.77
N ARG A 4 -53.14 78.17 54.58
CA ARG A 4 -53.51 76.81 54.14
C ARG A 4 -53.15 76.54 52.68
N ILE A 5 -53.02 77.58 51.85
CA ILE A 5 -52.60 77.46 50.45
C ILE A 5 -51.07 77.29 50.38
N VAL A 6 -50.33 77.96 51.26
CA VAL A 6 -48.86 77.84 51.37
C VAL A 6 -48.43 76.50 51.96
N GLU A 7 -49.14 75.97 52.96
CA GLU A 7 -48.90 74.61 53.48
C GLU A 7 -49.27 73.52 52.48
N GLY A 8 -50.37 73.70 51.73
CA GLY A 8 -50.73 72.81 50.61
C GLY A 8 -49.64 72.77 49.53
N GLY A 9 -49.08 73.93 49.15
CA GLY A 9 -47.99 74.01 48.17
C GLY A 9 -46.69 73.32 48.63
N LYS A 10 -46.36 73.37 49.93
CA LYS A 10 -45.20 72.65 50.49
C LYS A 10 -45.38 71.13 50.48
N VAL A 11 -46.55 70.64 50.88
CA VAL A 11 -46.88 69.20 50.87
C VAL A 11 -46.93 68.63 49.44
N PHE A 12 -47.45 69.42 48.48
CA PHE A 12 -47.43 69.04 47.06
C PHE A 12 -46.01 69.00 46.50
N ALA A 13 -45.18 70.00 46.78
CA ALA A 13 -43.78 70.04 46.35
C ALA A 13 -42.96 68.87 46.93
N GLU A 14 -43.23 68.47 48.18
CA GLU A 14 -42.55 67.36 48.84
C GLU A 14 -42.96 66.00 48.24
N LYS A 15 -44.25 65.78 47.99
CA LYS A 15 -44.75 64.61 47.24
C LYS A 15 -44.20 64.51 45.82
N GLU A 16 -44.08 65.64 45.13
CA GLU A 16 -43.55 65.71 43.76
C GLU A 16 -42.05 65.35 43.73
N LYS A 17 -41.30 65.79 44.75
CA LYS A 17 -39.89 65.41 44.97
C LYS A 17 -39.73 63.92 45.25
N GLU A 18 -40.61 63.35 46.07
CA GLU A 18 -40.63 61.93 46.40
C GLU A 18 -40.98 61.07 45.18
N GLN A 19 -41.97 61.46 44.38
CA GLN A 19 -42.31 60.83 43.10
C GLN A 19 -41.14 60.90 42.11
N SER A 20 -40.50 62.07 41.99
CA SER A 20 -39.34 62.24 41.11
C SER A 20 -38.17 61.34 41.52
N HIS A 21 -37.90 61.22 42.83
CA HIS A 21 -36.86 60.33 43.34
C HIS A 21 -37.20 58.85 43.11
N ALA A 22 -38.45 58.44 43.34
CA ALA A 22 -38.92 57.08 43.08
C ALA A 22 -38.83 56.72 41.59
N GLN A 23 -39.24 57.62 40.69
CA GLN A 23 -39.11 57.44 39.24
C GLN A 23 -37.64 57.30 38.81
N ARG A 24 -36.76 58.14 39.36
CA ARG A 24 -35.32 58.08 39.06
C ARG A 24 -34.69 56.77 39.53
N LYS A 25 -35.09 56.27 40.69
CA LYS A 25 -34.63 54.98 41.22
C LYS A 25 -35.10 53.82 40.34
N LEU A 26 -36.36 53.84 39.93
CA LEU A 26 -36.93 52.83 39.02
C LEU A 26 -36.22 52.85 37.66
N GLN A 27 -35.94 54.03 37.08
CA GLN A 27 -35.18 54.15 35.84
C GLN A 27 -33.77 53.54 35.95
N LEU A 28 -33.07 53.78 37.07
CA LEU A 28 -31.74 53.21 37.30
C LEU A 28 -31.78 51.69 37.42
N GLU A 29 -32.77 51.12 38.09
CA GLU A 29 -32.96 49.66 38.16
C GLU A 29 -33.27 49.08 36.78
N LEU A 30 -34.12 49.73 35.99
CA LEU A 30 -34.49 49.30 34.65
C LEU A 30 -33.30 49.36 33.68
N GLU A 31 -32.41 50.35 33.83
CA GLU A 31 -31.17 50.44 33.06
C GLU A 31 -30.17 49.35 33.44
N LYS A 32 -30.04 49.04 34.74
CA LYS A 32 -29.18 47.93 35.21
C LYS A 32 -29.69 46.59 34.70
N GLU A 33 -30.99 46.34 34.80
CA GLU A 33 -31.60 45.12 34.29
C GLU A 33 -31.38 44.99 32.78
N ARG A 34 -31.59 46.07 32.02
CA ARG A 34 -31.30 46.08 30.57
C ARG A 34 -29.85 45.75 30.25
N LYS A 35 -28.88 46.33 30.97
CA LYS A 35 -27.46 46.02 30.80
C LYS A 35 -27.16 44.56 31.10
N PHE A 36 -27.68 44.03 32.20
CA PHE A 36 -27.51 42.63 32.56
C PHE A 36 -28.10 41.67 31.52
N GLN A 37 -29.31 41.95 31.03
CA GLN A 37 -29.96 41.16 29.97
C GLN A 37 -29.16 41.21 28.67
N GLN A 38 -28.59 42.36 28.32
CA GLN A 38 -27.73 42.50 27.14
C GLN A 38 -26.43 41.69 27.29
N GLU A 39 -25.75 41.77 28.43
CA GLU A 39 -24.54 40.97 28.70
C GLU A 39 -24.83 39.46 28.64
N LEU A 40 -25.99 39.03 29.17
CA LEU A 40 -26.42 37.64 29.12
C LEU A 40 -26.69 37.16 27.68
N LEU A 41 -27.29 38.01 26.84
CA LEU A 41 -27.52 37.75 25.43
C LEU A 41 -26.20 37.63 24.66
N GLU A 42 -25.28 38.58 24.86
CA GLU A 42 -23.96 38.56 24.21
C GLU A 42 -23.14 37.33 24.62
N GLU A 43 -23.22 36.91 25.88
CA GLU A 43 -22.57 35.69 26.36
C GLU A 43 -23.19 34.43 25.74
N LYS A 44 -24.51 34.39 25.63
CA LYS A 44 -25.21 33.28 24.98
C LYS A 44 -24.84 33.17 23.49
N GLU A 45 -24.77 34.29 22.79
CA GLU A 45 -24.32 34.32 21.38
C GLU A 45 -22.88 33.83 21.24
N ARG A 46 -21.97 34.25 22.12
CA ARG A 46 -20.58 33.74 22.14
C ARG A 46 -20.53 32.22 22.31
N GLN A 47 -21.31 31.68 23.25
CA GLN A 47 -21.38 30.24 23.50
C GLN A 47 -21.98 29.46 22.32
N GLU A 48 -23.01 30.00 21.67
CA GLU A 48 -23.58 29.39 20.46
C GLU A 48 -22.57 29.36 19.31
N VAL A 49 -21.81 30.43 19.11
CA VAL A 49 -20.73 30.47 18.10
C VAL A 49 -19.64 29.45 18.41
N GLU A 50 -19.14 29.40 19.66
CA GLU A 50 -18.10 28.44 20.06
C GLU A 50 -18.58 26.98 19.91
N LEU A 51 -19.85 26.71 20.21
CA LEU A 51 -20.44 25.38 20.03
C LEU A 51 -20.48 25.01 18.55
N LEU A 52 -20.90 25.93 17.68
CA LEU A 52 -20.94 25.70 16.23
C LEU A 52 -19.54 25.42 15.66
N GLU A 53 -18.53 26.18 16.08
CA GLU A 53 -17.14 25.96 15.68
C GLU A 53 -16.63 24.59 16.10
N LYS A 54 -16.94 24.16 17.34
CA LYS A 54 -16.60 22.82 17.82
C LYS A 54 -17.28 21.73 17.00
N GLU A 55 -18.59 21.87 16.72
CA GLU A 55 -19.32 20.91 15.89
C GLU A 55 -18.73 20.79 14.49
N GLN A 56 -18.39 21.91 13.85
CA GLN A 56 -17.72 21.92 12.56
C GLN A 56 -16.37 21.19 12.61
N HIS A 57 -15.56 21.44 13.64
CA HIS A 57 -14.28 20.77 13.82
C HIS A 57 -14.45 19.25 14.04
N TYR A 58 -15.41 18.84 14.86
CA TYR A 58 -15.71 17.42 15.08
C TYR A 58 -16.18 16.73 13.81
N ASN A 59 -17.04 17.38 13.01
CA ASN A 59 -17.51 16.83 11.74
C ASN A 59 -16.36 16.64 10.75
N SER A 60 -15.47 17.63 10.63
CA SER A 60 -14.26 17.54 9.79
C SER A 60 -13.34 16.39 10.23
N LEU A 61 -13.11 16.24 11.54
CA LEU A 61 -12.29 15.15 12.07
C LEU A 61 -12.92 13.77 11.82
N GLN A 62 -14.25 13.65 11.92
CA GLN A 62 -14.95 12.41 11.61
C GLN A 62 -14.83 12.04 10.13
N GLU A 63 -14.95 13.00 9.22
CA GLU A 63 -14.78 12.79 7.79
C GLU A 63 -13.37 12.29 7.48
N GLU A 64 -12.34 12.92 8.05
CA GLU A 64 -10.94 12.51 7.88
C GLU A 64 -10.70 11.07 8.38
N VAL A 65 -11.24 10.72 9.55
CA VAL A 65 -11.15 9.35 10.09
C VAL A 65 -11.81 8.34 9.15
N VAL A 66 -12.97 8.67 8.58
CA VAL A 66 -13.66 7.80 7.61
C VAL A 66 -12.80 7.60 6.36
N ASP A 67 -12.22 8.66 5.83
CA ASP A 67 -11.39 8.58 4.63
C ASP A 67 -10.07 7.85 4.87
N ASN A 68 -9.41 8.10 6.01
CA ASN A 68 -8.24 7.35 6.44
C ASN A 68 -8.56 5.85 6.59
N ARG A 69 -9.72 5.49 7.15
CA ARG A 69 -10.18 4.09 7.22
C ARG A 69 -10.37 3.46 5.83
N LYS A 70 -10.94 4.19 4.86
CA LYS A 70 -11.06 3.72 3.47
C LYS A 70 -9.68 3.48 2.84
N ILE A 71 -8.75 4.40 3.03
CA ILE A 71 -7.37 4.27 2.51
C ILE A 71 -6.68 3.06 3.13
N ILE A 72 -6.74 2.90 4.46
CA ILE A 72 -6.16 1.75 5.16
C ILE A 72 -6.73 0.44 4.63
N LYS A 73 -8.05 0.36 4.41
CA LYS A 73 -8.69 -0.84 3.84
C LYS A 73 -8.14 -1.15 2.44
N LYS A 74 -8.02 -0.14 1.57
CA LYS A 74 -7.44 -0.30 0.22
C LYS A 74 -5.99 -0.77 0.29
N LEU A 75 -5.16 -0.16 1.13
CA LEU A 75 -3.76 -0.52 1.30
C LEU A 75 -3.59 -1.94 1.84
N LYS A 76 -4.39 -2.34 2.84
CA LYS A 76 -4.38 -3.72 3.36
C LYS A 76 -4.76 -4.73 2.28
N SER A 77 -5.76 -4.42 1.46
CA SER A 77 -6.15 -5.26 0.33
C SER A 77 -5.01 -5.40 -0.68
N LYS A 78 -4.38 -4.28 -1.06
CA LYS A 78 -3.25 -4.28 -2.00
C LYS A 78 -2.07 -5.07 -1.46
N LEU A 79 -1.73 -4.86 -0.18
CA LEU A 79 -0.65 -5.58 0.50
C LEU A 79 -0.91 -7.10 0.49
N LYS A 80 -2.12 -7.53 0.84
CA LYS A 80 -2.49 -8.94 0.83
C LYS A 80 -2.38 -9.55 -0.58
N ASN A 81 -2.84 -8.83 -1.59
CA ASN A 81 -2.76 -9.29 -2.97
C ASN A 81 -1.31 -9.44 -3.43
N THR A 82 -0.47 -8.42 -3.21
CA THR A 82 0.96 -8.47 -3.57
C THR A 82 1.71 -9.56 -2.78
N GLN A 83 1.35 -9.81 -1.52
CA GLN A 83 1.92 -10.92 -0.74
C GLN A 83 1.56 -12.29 -1.32
N ASN A 84 0.34 -12.45 -1.85
CA ASN A 84 -0.06 -13.69 -2.51
C ASN A 84 0.66 -13.84 -3.86
N GLU A 85 0.69 -12.79 -4.68
CA GLU A 85 1.44 -12.78 -5.94
C GLU A 85 2.91 -13.16 -5.73
N LEU A 86 3.55 -12.61 -4.70
CA LEU A 86 4.94 -12.94 -4.36
C LEU A 86 5.11 -14.42 -3.99
N LYS A 87 4.18 -14.99 -3.22
CA LYS A 87 4.19 -16.43 -2.89
C LYS A 87 4.01 -17.29 -4.15
N ASP A 88 3.09 -16.92 -5.03
CA ASP A 88 2.81 -17.64 -6.26
C ASP A 88 4.03 -17.61 -7.18
N ILE A 89 4.66 -16.44 -7.37
CA ILE A 89 5.90 -16.28 -8.14
C ILE A 89 7.04 -17.12 -7.54
N HIS A 90 7.22 -17.11 -6.22
CA HIS A 90 8.26 -17.92 -5.58
C HIS A 90 8.05 -19.42 -5.82
N LYS A 91 6.80 -19.89 -5.72
CA LYS A 91 6.44 -21.27 -5.99
C LYS A 91 6.72 -21.64 -7.44
N GLU A 92 6.23 -20.85 -8.39
CA GLU A 92 6.44 -21.07 -9.83
C GLU A 92 7.93 -21.09 -10.18
N ASN A 93 8.71 -20.16 -9.62
CA ASN A 93 10.16 -20.13 -9.84
C ASN A 93 10.86 -21.37 -9.26
N SER A 94 10.42 -21.85 -8.10
CA SER A 94 10.96 -23.08 -7.51
C SER A 94 10.66 -24.30 -8.38
N GLU A 95 9.45 -24.39 -8.92
CA GLU A 95 9.03 -25.48 -9.82
C GLU A 95 9.84 -25.44 -11.12
N LYS A 96 9.91 -24.29 -11.78
CA LYS A 96 10.72 -24.10 -13.00
C LYS A 96 12.20 -24.40 -12.80
N ASN A 97 12.77 -24.00 -11.67
CA ASN A 97 14.15 -24.33 -11.34
C ASN A 97 14.35 -25.84 -11.15
N GLY A 98 13.36 -26.53 -10.57
CA GLY A 98 13.35 -27.99 -10.48
C GLY A 98 13.36 -28.64 -11.86
N GLU A 99 12.45 -28.23 -12.75
CA GLU A 99 12.38 -28.72 -14.12
C GLU A 99 13.67 -28.49 -14.91
N LEU A 100 14.26 -27.28 -14.80
CA LEU A 100 15.53 -26.95 -15.44
C LEU A 100 16.68 -27.81 -14.90
N LEU A 101 16.72 -28.04 -13.58
CA LEU A 101 17.74 -28.87 -12.97
C LEU A 101 17.62 -30.33 -13.42
N ASP A 102 16.40 -30.83 -13.57
CA ASP A 102 16.15 -32.18 -14.09
C ASP A 102 16.55 -32.30 -15.56
N ALA A 103 16.27 -31.29 -16.39
CA ALA A 103 16.76 -31.24 -17.77
C ALA A 103 18.31 -31.25 -17.84
N VAL A 104 18.98 -30.45 -17.00
CA VAL A 104 20.45 -30.45 -16.90
C VAL A 104 20.99 -31.81 -16.49
N ARG A 105 20.36 -32.48 -15.51
CA ARG A 105 20.75 -33.82 -15.07
C ARG A 105 20.63 -34.84 -16.19
N GLU A 106 19.55 -34.78 -16.97
CA GLU A 106 19.35 -35.69 -18.07
C GLU A 106 20.36 -35.46 -19.21
N HIS A 107 20.57 -34.20 -19.61
CA HIS A 107 21.61 -33.87 -20.59
C HIS A 107 23.02 -34.23 -20.10
N THR A 108 23.29 -34.14 -18.79
CA THR A 108 24.57 -34.56 -18.23
C THR A 108 24.76 -36.07 -18.38
N LYS A 109 23.72 -36.89 -18.15
CA LYS A 109 23.78 -38.33 -18.39
C LYS A 109 23.99 -38.66 -19.86
N GLU A 110 23.28 -37.99 -20.76
CA GLU A 110 23.42 -38.19 -22.20
C GLU A 110 24.84 -37.83 -22.67
N LEU A 111 25.39 -36.71 -22.20
CA LEU A 111 26.76 -36.30 -22.51
C LEU A 111 27.79 -37.28 -21.96
N ASP A 112 27.61 -37.78 -20.73
CA ASP A 112 28.49 -38.80 -20.16
C ASP A 112 28.48 -40.08 -21.01
N PHE A 113 27.29 -40.55 -21.40
CA PHE A 113 27.16 -41.70 -22.29
C PHE A 113 27.89 -41.49 -23.62
N VAL A 114 27.68 -40.35 -24.29
CA VAL A 114 28.34 -40.03 -25.55
C VAL A 114 29.86 -39.92 -25.37
N ASN A 115 30.34 -39.30 -24.29
CA ASN A 115 31.76 -39.20 -23.98
C ASN A 115 32.40 -40.58 -23.76
N GLN A 116 31.72 -41.50 -23.08
CA GLN A 116 32.18 -42.88 -22.92
C GLN A 116 32.29 -43.60 -24.27
N VAL A 117 31.26 -43.50 -25.12
CA VAL A 117 31.28 -44.07 -26.48
C VAL A 117 32.43 -43.50 -27.31
N ILE A 118 32.63 -42.18 -27.27
CA ILE A 118 33.73 -41.51 -27.97
C ILE A 118 35.08 -41.98 -27.44
N GLY A 119 35.23 -42.14 -26.12
CA GLY A 119 36.47 -42.64 -25.50
C GLY A 119 36.86 -44.06 -25.94
N PHE A 120 35.89 -44.91 -26.31
CA PHE A 120 36.20 -46.20 -26.94
C PHE A 120 36.71 -46.06 -28.38
N LEU A 121 36.28 -45.01 -29.09
CA LEU A 121 36.56 -44.82 -30.52
C LEU A 121 37.79 -43.96 -30.78
N LEU A 122 38.08 -42.97 -29.94
CA LEU A 122 39.15 -41.99 -30.12
C LEU A 122 39.97 -41.86 -28.84
N THR A 123 41.29 -41.73 -29.00
CA THR A 123 42.20 -41.41 -27.89
C THR A 123 42.17 -39.91 -27.62
N ASP A 124 42.61 -39.51 -26.42
CA ASP A 124 42.68 -38.10 -26.02
C ASP A 124 43.48 -37.24 -27.00
N GLU A 125 44.56 -37.78 -27.58
CA GLU A 125 45.36 -37.06 -28.59
C GLU A 125 44.57 -36.77 -29.88
N HIS A 126 43.71 -37.69 -30.31
CA HIS A 126 42.85 -37.47 -31.49
C HIS A 126 41.80 -36.40 -31.19
N LEU A 127 41.17 -36.45 -30.01
CA LEU A 127 40.18 -35.47 -29.58
C LEU A 127 40.79 -34.08 -29.45
N TYR A 128 42.00 -33.97 -28.93
CA TYR A 128 42.74 -32.71 -28.85
C TYR A 128 42.96 -32.10 -30.25
N LYS A 129 43.46 -32.89 -31.21
CA LYS A 129 43.67 -32.43 -32.60
C LYS A 129 42.39 -31.95 -33.29
N ILE A 130 41.25 -32.58 -32.99
CA ILE A 130 39.93 -32.16 -33.51
C ILE A 130 39.51 -30.84 -32.84
N LYS A 131 39.60 -30.76 -31.51
CA LYS A 131 39.18 -29.59 -30.72
C LYS A 131 39.94 -28.32 -31.10
N GLU A 132 41.26 -28.40 -31.28
CA GLU A 132 42.10 -27.27 -31.71
C GLU A 132 41.68 -26.66 -33.06
N LYS A 133 41.02 -27.44 -33.92
CA LYS A 133 40.59 -27.03 -35.27
C LYS A 133 39.08 -26.86 -35.40
N THR A 134 38.35 -26.93 -34.29
CA THR A 134 36.89 -26.82 -34.25
C THR A 134 36.51 -25.43 -33.73
N GLU A 135 35.56 -24.80 -34.41
CA GLU A 135 35.07 -23.47 -34.05
C GLU A 135 33.56 -23.53 -33.83
N TRP A 136 33.04 -22.75 -32.89
CA TRP A 136 31.61 -22.58 -32.71
C TRP A 136 31.07 -21.59 -33.74
N ASP A 137 30.09 -22.00 -34.52
CA ASP A 137 29.38 -21.14 -35.47
C ASP A 137 28.13 -20.57 -34.78
N GLU A 138 28.22 -19.30 -34.33
CA GLU A 138 27.13 -18.62 -33.62
C GLU A 138 25.87 -18.43 -34.48
N GLU A 139 26.03 -18.23 -35.79
CA GLU A 139 24.89 -18.02 -36.69
C GLU A 139 24.09 -19.31 -36.87
N LYS A 140 24.78 -20.45 -36.96
CA LYS A 140 24.15 -21.76 -37.15
C LYS A 140 23.90 -22.50 -35.84
N GLN A 141 24.37 -21.99 -34.72
CA GLN A 141 24.33 -22.61 -33.39
C GLN A 141 24.87 -24.04 -33.41
N LYS A 142 26.00 -24.25 -34.08
CA LYS A 142 26.61 -25.58 -34.28
C LYS A 142 28.13 -25.53 -34.26
N TRP A 143 28.76 -26.62 -33.84
CA TRP A 143 30.20 -26.81 -33.98
C TRP A 143 30.57 -27.06 -35.46
N ARG A 144 31.59 -26.35 -35.95
CA ARG A 144 32.19 -26.53 -37.27
C ARG A 144 33.42 -27.43 -37.15
N LEU A 145 33.23 -28.72 -37.36
CA LEU A 145 34.32 -29.71 -37.25
C LEU A 145 35.15 -29.77 -38.55
N PRO A 146 36.48 -29.96 -38.45
CA PRO A 146 37.32 -30.26 -39.61
C PRO A 146 37.04 -31.67 -40.13
N ASN A 147 37.19 -31.87 -41.44
CA ASN A 147 37.07 -33.20 -42.03
C ASN A 147 38.25 -34.09 -41.57
N PHE A 148 37.96 -35.32 -41.16
CA PHE A 148 38.97 -36.35 -40.87
C PHE A 148 38.50 -37.73 -41.34
N THR A 149 39.44 -38.65 -41.56
CA THR A 149 39.16 -40.00 -42.05
C THR A 149 39.60 -41.04 -41.03
N VAL A 150 38.69 -41.94 -40.65
CA VAL A 150 38.99 -43.08 -39.79
C VAL A 150 39.35 -44.28 -40.67
N LYS A 151 40.62 -44.70 -40.67
CA LYS A 151 41.07 -45.87 -41.45
C LYS A 151 40.93 -47.14 -40.60
N GLN A 152 39.88 -47.91 -40.89
CA GLN A 152 39.57 -49.28 -40.44
C GLN A 152 39.81 -49.59 -38.95
N ARG A 153 38.71 -49.56 -38.17
CA ARG A 153 38.54 -50.35 -36.95
C ARG A 153 37.30 -51.22 -37.14
N GLU A 154 37.44 -52.54 -37.05
CA GLU A 154 36.27 -53.43 -36.94
C GLU A 154 35.66 -53.25 -35.55
N ILE A 155 34.48 -52.61 -35.48
CA ILE A 155 33.74 -52.42 -34.24
C ILE A 155 32.82 -53.63 -34.05
N GLN A 156 33.08 -54.45 -33.04
CA GLN A 156 32.18 -55.53 -32.65
C GLN A 156 31.16 -55.00 -31.64
N PHE A 157 29.89 -55.01 -32.01
CA PHE A 157 28.81 -54.57 -31.13
C PHE A 157 28.36 -55.70 -30.19
N PRO A 158 27.92 -55.38 -28.96
CA PRO A 158 27.29 -56.35 -28.09
C PRO A 158 26.07 -56.98 -28.78
N LYS A 159 25.87 -58.30 -28.60
CA LYS A 159 24.65 -58.96 -29.07
C LYS A 159 23.47 -58.36 -28.30
N LEU A 160 22.54 -57.71 -29.00
CA LEU A 160 21.26 -57.31 -28.42
C LEU A 160 20.50 -58.62 -28.08
N GLY A 161 20.31 -58.90 -26.78
CA GLY A 161 19.36 -59.95 -26.37
C GLY A 161 17.97 -59.62 -26.92
N ASN A 162 17.14 -60.63 -27.22
CA ASN A 162 15.84 -60.53 -27.93
C ASN A 162 14.97 -59.31 -27.53
N ALA A 163 15.27 -58.14 -28.10
CA ALA A 163 14.60 -56.87 -27.80
C ALA A 163 13.42 -56.68 -28.76
N LYS A 164 12.51 -57.65 -28.79
CA LYS A 164 11.24 -57.57 -29.53
C LYS A 164 10.07 -57.05 -28.70
N GLN A 165 10.29 -56.39 -27.56
CA GLN A 165 9.18 -56.00 -26.66
C GLN A 165 9.05 -54.53 -26.29
N PHE A 166 9.83 -53.61 -26.85
CA PHE A 166 9.66 -52.19 -26.53
C PHE A 166 9.60 -51.32 -27.78
N ILE A 167 8.59 -51.57 -28.62
CA ILE A 167 7.96 -50.53 -29.44
C ILE A 167 6.45 -50.77 -29.33
N GLN A 168 5.80 -50.02 -28.44
CA GLN A 168 4.38 -49.71 -28.52
C GLN A 168 4.21 -48.23 -28.16
#